data_AF-W7XCB6-F1
#
_entry.id   AF-W7XCB6-F1
#
_cell.length_a   1.000
_cell.length_b   1.000
_cell.length_c   1.000
_cell.angle_alpha   90.00
_cell.angle_beta   90.00
_cell.angle_gamma   90.00
#
_symmetry.space_group_name_H-M   'P 1'
#
loop_
_entity.id
_entity.type
_entity.pdbx_description
1 polymer ?
#
loop_
_entity_poly.entity_id
_entity_poly.type
_entity_poly.pdbx_seq_one_letter_code
_entity_poly.pdbx_strand_id
1 'polypeptide(L)'
;MNLLEREKNYKLNRRPLTLRDILSYSLESETGIKIDLICDDMNEQDFQKICSVLSNCSNLQVLKLEFGHNCMIIDDQCLSALATALSNCKKIFDFRLCLIDANLTEKGIQDLGLILERFKGLTKLEIDFHQEKLEDADAKYLGVCLSNCVNLTTFIFQSKYSEIGYKGISDLCQALITSANLQNIFIEKNLNHQEKVYEHQLDQLGICSALTKYPKLQLKLGINIEVIGTKNLLDLGNDLAQCSNLQTLELLFMNEIDAQCILGLGYALAKSQSISILKLDLRQIQLIYVIFFIHFLANFFQFQLEIKHYYFCLK
;
A
#
# COMPACT_ATOMS: atom_id res chain seq x y z
N MET A 1 4.05 -16.90 -17.76
CA MET A 1 5.06 -16.84 -16.69
C MET A 1 4.50 -15.93 -15.61
N ASN A 2 4.10 -16.47 -14.45
CA ASN A 2 3.44 -15.68 -13.40
C ASN A 2 4.46 -14.79 -12.65
N LEU A 3 4.00 -13.80 -11.88
CA LEU A 3 4.86 -12.87 -11.12
C LEU A 3 5.86 -13.61 -10.20
N LEU A 4 5.44 -14.73 -9.60
CA LEU A 4 6.28 -15.61 -8.77
C LEU A 4 7.41 -16.30 -9.56
N GLU A 5 7.20 -16.66 -10.83
CA GLU A 5 8.23 -17.21 -11.71
C GLU A 5 9.18 -16.13 -12.25
N ARG A 6 8.70 -14.89 -12.40
CA ARG A 6 9.57 -13.75 -12.73
C ARG A 6 10.48 -13.40 -11.55
N GLU A 7 9.94 -13.29 -10.34
CA GLU A 7 10.73 -13.00 -9.12
C GLU A 7 11.83 -14.05 -8.86
N LYS A 8 11.60 -15.33 -9.21
CA LYS A 8 12.61 -16.40 -9.08
C LYS A 8 13.73 -16.34 -10.13
N ASN A 9 13.51 -15.73 -11.29
CA ASN A 9 14.47 -15.69 -12.40
C ASN A 9 15.40 -14.45 -12.39
N TYR A 10 15.03 -13.40 -11.65
CA TYR A 10 15.94 -12.29 -11.39
C TYR A 10 16.85 -12.66 -10.20
N LYS A 11 18.11 -12.22 -10.20
CA LYS A 11 19.07 -12.40 -9.09
C LYS A 11 18.67 -11.67 -7.79
N LEU A 12 17.38 -11.54 -7.49
CA LEU A 12 16.86 -10.91 -6.28
C LEU A 12 17.03 -11.78 -5.02
N ASN A 13 17.57 -13.00 -5.15
CA ASN A 13 17.93 -13.87 -4.03
C ASN A 13 19.27 -13.49 -3.35
N ARG A 14 19.85 -12.32 -3.66
CA ARG A 14 20.95 -11.76 -2.87
C ARG A 14 20.38 -11.03 -1.66
N ARG A 15 21.06 -11.13 -0.51
CA ARG A 15 20.76 -10.33 0.68
C ARG A 15 20.64 -8.83 0.29
N PRO A 16 19.85 -8.02 1.02
CA PRO A 16 19.83 -6.58 0.83
C PRO A 16 21.25 -5.99 0.87
N LEU A 17 21.53 -5.02 0.00
CA LEU A 17 22.79 -4.30 -0.03
C LEU A 17 22.80 -3.25 1.08
N THR A 18 23.84 -3.29 1.91
CA THR A 18 24.13 -2.23 2.88
C THR A 18 24.91 -1.10 2.23
N LEU A 19 25.13 0.00 2.95
CA LEU A 19 25.97 1.11 2.47
C LEU A 19 27.36 0.61 2.00
N ARG A 20 27.98 -0.29 2.76
CA ARG A 20 29.30 -0.85 2.42
C ARG A 20 29.28 -1.60 1.09
N ASP A 21 28.24 -2.39 0.85
CA ASP A 21 28.08 -3.15 -0.38
C ASP A 21 28.00 -2.20 -1.59
N ILE A 22 27.13 -1.17 -1.50
CA ILE A 22 26.92 -0.17 -2.57
C ILE A 22 28.20 0.57 -2.93
N LEU A 23 29.03 0.91 -1.94
CA LEU A 23 30.27 1.67 -2.16
C LEU A 23 31.45 0.79 -2.60
N SER A 24 31.33 -0.54 -2.57
CA SER A 24 32.45 -1.45 -2.77
C SER A 24 32.57 -2.04 -4.18
N TYR A 25 31.49 -2.05 -4.98
CA TYR A 25 31.51 -2.59 -6.34
C TYR A 25 30.52 -1.88 -7.27
N SER A 26 30.76 -1.96 -8.58
CA SER A 26 29.88 -1.39 -9.59
C SER A 26 28.57 -2.18 -9.70
N LEU A 27 27.45 -1.44 -9.81
CA LEU A 27 26.08 -1.96 -9.92
C LEU A 27 25.49 -1.81 -11.34
N GLU A 28 26.27 -1.32 -12.31
CA GLU A 28 25.79 -0.96 -13.66
C GLU A 28 25.18 -2.13 -14.45
N SER A 29 25.70 -3.34 -14.22
CA SER A 29 25.23 -4.55 -14.90
C SER A 29 24.07 -5.24 -14.18
N GLU A 30 23.74 -4.79 -12.97
CA GLU A 30 22.69 -5.43 -12.17
C GLU A 30 21.31 -5.07 -12.74
N THR A 31 20.43 -6.06 -12.76
CA THR A 31 19.04 -5.90 -13.22
C THR A 31 18.06 -5.83 -12.06
N GLY A 32 18.51 -6.18 -10.86
CA GLY A 32 17.69 -6.24 -9.66
C GLY A 32 18.51 -5.89 -8.43
N ILE A 33 18.11 -4.84 -7.71
CA ILE A 33 18.79 -4.37 -6.51
C ILE A 33 17.76 -4.21 -5.39
N LYS A 34 18.11 -4.72 -4.19
CA LYS A 34 17.46 -4.34 -2.94
C LYS A 34 18.51 -3.64 -2.09
N ILE A 35 18.24 -2.40 -1.69
CA ILE A 35 19.02 -1.60 -0.75
C ILE A 35 18.20 -1.52 0.53
N ASP A 36 18.84 -1.84 1.65
CA ASP A 36 18.26 -1.73 2.99
C ASP A 36 19.23 -0.96 3.86
N LEU A 37 18.82 0.25 4.22
CA LEU A 37 19.60 1.20 5.00
C LEU A 37 18.85 1.59 6.29
N ILE A 38 17.87 0.79 6.75
CA ILE A 38 17.04 1.10 7.93
C ILE A 38 17.87 1.16 9.24
N CYS A 39 19.12 0.69 9.24
CA CYS A 39 19.97 0.68 10.44
C CYS A 39 21.41 1.13 10.15
N ASP A 40 21.66 1.78 9.02
CA ASP A 40 22.99 2.31 8.69
C ASP A 40 23.07 3.77 9.18
N ASP A 41 24.13 4.14 9.93
CA ASP A 41 24.43 5.53 10.31
C ASP A 41 24.89 6.32 9.06
N MET A 42 23.95 6.61 8.16
CA MET A 42 24.20 7.30 6.91
C MET A 42 24.03 8.81 7.06
N ASN A 43 24.99 9.58 6.54
CA ASN A 43 24.90 11.04 6.41
C ASN A 43 24.57 11.46 4.96
N GLU A 44 24.43 12.78 4.74
CA GLU A 44 24.10 13.35 3.43
C GLU A 44 25.09 12.98 2.33
N GLN A 45 26.39 12.95 2.63
CA GLN A 45 27.40 12.59 1.63
C GLN A 45 27.27 11.14 1.21
N ASP A 46 26.93 10.25 2.13
CA ASP A 46 26.72 8.83 1.84
C ASP A 46 25.47 8.63 0.99
N PHE A 47 24.38 9.36 1.26
CA PHE A 47 23.19 9.38 0.40
C PHE A 47 23.52 9.89 -1.02
N GLN A 48 24.29 10.97 -1.14
CA GLN A 48 24.73 11.48 -2.44
C GLN A 48 25.60 10.47 -3.21
N LYS A 49 26.46 9.72 -2.53
CA LYS A 49 27.22 8.62 -3.16
C LYS A 49 26.27 7.53 -3.66
N ILE A 50 25.27 7.12 -2.88
CA ILE A 50 24.26 6.16 -3.32
C ILE A 50 23.55 6.66 -4.58
N CYS A 51 23.09 7.92 -4.60
CA CYS A 51 22.49 8.54 -5.77
C CYS A 51 23.42 8.52 -7.00
N SER A 52 24.71 8.81 -6.82
CA SER A 52 25.67 8.76 -7.92
C SER A 52 25.86 7.34 -8.46
N VAL A 53 25.91 6.31 -7.61
CA VAL A 53 25.97 4.90 -8.04
C VAL A 53 24.70 4.52 -8.80
N LEU A 54 23.52 4.85 -8.27
CA LEU A 54 22.23 4.56 -8.90
C LEU A 54 22.09 5.23 -10.28
N SER A 55 22.71 6.39 -10.48
CA SER A 55 22.67 7.11 -11.77
C SER A 55 23.24 6.34 -12.96
N ASN A 56 24.15 5.40 -12.69
CA ASN A 56 24.77 4.55 -13.70
C ASN A 56 24.01 3.23 -13.93
N CYS A 57 22.99 2.91 -13.12
CA CYS A 57 22.30 1.63 -13.11
C CYS A 57 21.17 1.52 -14.18
N SER A 58 21.50 1.78 -15.45
CA SER A 58 20.52 1.84 -16.57
C SER A 58 19.83 0.52 -16.92
N ASN A 59 20.31 -0.62 -16.39
CA ASN A 59 19.74 -1.95 -16.63
C ASN A 59 18.74 -2.41 -15.58
N LEU A 60 18.47 -1.60 -14.55
CA LEU A 60 17.55 -1.98 -13.47
C LEU A 60 16.14 -2.23 -13.97
N GLN A 61 15.62 -3.37 -13.54
CA GLN A 61 14.26 -3.83 -13.78
C GLN A 61 13.48 -3.96 -12.47
N VAL A 62 14.19 -4.32 -11.39
CA VAL A 62 13.64 -4.39 -10.03
C VAL A 62 14.48 -3.52 -9.10
N LEU A 63 13.84 -2.61 -8.38
CA LEU A 63 14.51 -1.74 -7.42
C LEU A 63 13.70 -1.67 -6.13
N LYS A 64 14.31 -2.05 -5.02
CA LYS A 64 13.74 -1.90 -3.68
C LYS A 64 14.65 -1.02 -2.85
N LEU A 65 14.13 0.10 -2.38
CA LEU A 65 14.82 1.07 -1.54
C LEU A 65 14.10 1.14 -0.20
N GLU A 66 14.83 0.85 0.87
CA GLU A 66 14.36 0.91 2.25
C GLU A 66 15.28 1.88 3.02
N PHE A 67 14.76 3.05 3.38
CA PHE A 67 15.47 4.11 4.12
C PHE A 67 14.76 4.38 5.45
N GLY A 68 15.51 4.54 6.55
CA GLY A 68 14.92 4.94 7.83
C GLY A 68 15.74 4.64 9.08
N HIS A 69 15.14 4.91 10.25
CA HIS A 69 15.63 4.72 11.63
C HIS A 69 17.16 4.84 11.86
N ASN A 70 17.59 5.84 12.65
CA ASN A 70 19.01 6.20 12.87
C ASN A 70 19.77 6.69 11.63
N CYS A 71 19.18 6.62 10.44
CA CYS A 71 19.62 7.39 9.28
C CYS A 71 19.43 8.90 9.48
N MET A 72 20.05 9.69 8.59
CA MET A 72 19.61 11.06 8.37
C MET A 72 18.12 11.16 8.01
N ILE A 73 17.52 12.32 8.28
CA ILE A 73 16.15 12.62 7.83
C ILE A 73 16.13 12.66 6.31
N ILE A 74 15.29 11.82 5.70
CA ILE A 74 15.01 11.90 4.26
C ILE A 74 14.01 13.05 4.05
N ASP A 75 14.35 14.02 3.23
CA ASP A 75 13.51 15.19 2.94
C ASP A 75 13.25 15.33 1.44
N ASP A 76 12.61 16.43 1.04
CA ASP A 76 12.33 16.74 -0.36
C ASP A 76 13.61 16.77 -1.23
N GLN A 77 14.75 17.24 -0.69
CA GLN A 77 16.01 17.29 -1.44
C GLN A 77 16.53 15.88 -1.71
N CYS A 78 16.36 14.98 -0.75
CA CYS A 78 16.71 13.58 -0.91
C CYS A 78 15.89 12.92 -2.03
N LEU A 79 14.58 13.17 -2.10
CA LEU A 79 13.76 12.65 -3.21
C LEU A 79 14.07 13.31 -4.55
N SER A 80 14.39 14.61 -4.58
CA SER A 80 14.84 15.29 -5.80
C SER A 80 16.16 14.71 -6.33
N ALA A 81 17.11 14.40 -5.44
CA ALA A 81 18.36 13.74 -5.78
C ALA A 81 18.12 12.31 -6.28
N LEU A 82 17.23 11.55 -5.62
CA LEU A 82 16.84 10.21 -6.06
C LEU A 82 16.14 10.26 -7.42
N ALA A 83 15.28 11.24 -7.65
CA ALA A 83 14.66 11.49 -8.96
C ALA A 83 15.72 11.70 -10.02
N THR A 84 16.71 12.55 -9.77
CA THR A 84 17.83 12.77 -10.70
C THR A 84 18.61 11.48 -10.97
N ALA A 85 18.97 10.74 -9.92
CA ALA A 85 19.69 9.47 -10.02
C ALA A 85 18.94 8.43 -10.86
N LEU A 86 17.63 8.28 -10.67
CA LEU A 86 16.86 7.25 -11.37
C LEU A 86 16.47 7.63 -12.81
N SER A 87 16.95 8.76 -13.35
CA SER A 87 16.70 9.24 -14.73
C SER A 87 16.98 8.22 -15.83
N ASN A 88 18.02 7.42 -15.64
CA ASN A 88 18.45 6.43 -16.63
C ASN A 88 17.78 5.06 -16.46
N CYS A 89 17.06 4.83 -15.35
CA CYS A 89 16.50 3.53 -14.96
C CYS A 89 15.14 3.25 -15.65
N LYS A 90 15.09 3.32 -16.98
CA LYS A 90 13.84 3.27 -17.77
C LYS A 90 13.20 1.88 -17.87
N LYS A 91 13.91 0.83 -17.44
CA LYS A 91 13.49 -0.59 -17.57
C LYS A 91 12.79 -1.13 -16.32
N ILE A 92 12.60 -0.29 -15.28
CA ILE A 92 11.98 -0.69 -14.02
C ILE A 92 10.52 -1.10 -14.25
N PHE A 93 10.19 -2.32 -13.82
CA PHE A 93 8.82 -2.85 -13.82
C PHE A 93 8.32 -3.19 -12.40
N ASP A 94 9.21 -3.34 -11.42
CA ASP A 94 8.91 -3.56 -10.00
C ASP A 94 9.72 -2.56 -9.16
N PHE A 95 9.02 -1.60 -8.55
CA PHE A 95 9.63 -0.56 -7.72
C PHE A 95 9.02 -0.58 -6.32
N ARG A 96 9.88 -0.61 -5.31
CA ARG A 96 9.51 -0.43 -3.90
C ARG A 96 10.28 0.73 -3.31
N LEU A 97 9.58 1.65 -2.67
CA LEU A 97 10.14 2.73 -1.89
C LEU A 97 9.53 2.70 -0.49
N CYS A 98 10.35 2.46 0.52
CA CYS A 98 9.98 2.56 1.92
C CYS A 98 10.78 3.70 2.55
N LEU A 99 10.07 4.69 3.07
CA LEU A 99 10.62 5.82 3.80
C LEU A 99 10.05 5.78 5.22
N ILE A 100 10.93 5.66 6.21
CA ILE A 100 10.58 5.68 7.63
C ILE A 100 11.19 6.93 8.25
N ASP A 101 10.39 7.69 9.00
CA ASP A 101 10.81 8.95 9.65
C ASP A 101 11.38 9.99 8.66
N ALA A 102 10.83 10.06 7.45
CA ALA A 102 11.12 11.13 6.50
C ALA A 102 10.32 12.40 6.88
N ASN A 103 10.66 13.50 6.21
CA ASN A 103 9.99 14.78 6.36
C ASN A 103 9.69 15.33 4.98
N LEU A 104 8.69 14.74 4.34
CA LEU A 104 8.25 15.15 3.01
C LEU A 104 7.20 16.24 3.09
N THR A 105 7.30 17.22 2.19
CA THR A 105 6.21 18.14 1.87
C THR A 105 5.56 17.74 0.54
N GLU A 106 4.57 18.51 0.08
CA GLU A 106 4.01 18.38 -1.26
C GLU A 106 5.10 18.26 -2.34
N LYS A 107 6.20 19.01 -2.19
CA LYS A 107 7.32 18.97 -3.15
C LYS A 107 7.97 17.59 -3.21
N GLY A 108 8.21 16.94 -2.07
CA GLY A 108 8.76 15.59 -2.03
C GLY A 108 7.85 14.58 -2.74
N ILE A 109 6.54 14.70 -2.57
CA ILE A 109 5.56 13.86 -3.27
C ILE A 109 5.56 14.14 -4.78
N GLN A 110 5.70 15.40 -5.22
CA GLN A 110 5.87 15.75 -6.63
C GLN A 110 7.17 15.18 -7.22
N ASP A 111 8.28 15.22 -6.47
CA ASP A 111 9.56 14.64 -6.88
C ASP A 111 9.47 13.10 -7.00
N LEU A 112 8.68 12.44 -6.14
CA LEU A 112 8.30 11.03 -6.32
C LEU A 112 7.51 10.82 -7.62
N GLY A 113 6.60 11.74 -7.97
CA GLY A 113 5.92 11.74 -9.26
C GLY A 113 6.87 11.75 -10.45
N LEU A 114 7.93 12.56 -10.40
CA LEU A 114 8.96 12.60 -11.44
C LEU A 114 9.73 11.27 -11.58
N ILE A 115 9.90 10.52 -10.48
CA ILE A 115 10.45 9.16 -10.51
C ILE A 115 9.47 8.24 -11.25
N LEU A 116 8.22 8.21 -10.81
CA LEU A 116 7.19 7.30 -11.34
C LEU A 116 6.90 7.54 -12.83
N GLU A 117 6.90 8.79 -13.28
CA GLU A 117 6.72 9.16 -14.68
C GLU A 117 7.75 8.51 -15.62
N ARG A 118 8.94 8.19 -15.12
CA ARG A 118 10.04 7.61 -15.93
C ARG A 118 9.89 6.10 -16.10
N PHE A 119 9.21 5.44 -15.17
CA PHE A 119 9.03 3.99 -15.19
C PHE A 119 7.82 3.62 -16.06
N LYS A 120 7.91 3.88 -17.37
CA LYS A 120 6.80 3.61 -18.32
C LYS A 120 6.38 2.13 -18.36
N GLY A 121 7.28 1.22 -17.98
CA GLY A 121 7.02 -0.21 -17.85
C GLY A 121 6.59 -0.68 -16.46
N LEU A 122 6.30 0.24 -15.52
CA LEU A 122 5.99 -0.11 -14.13
C LEU A 122 4.71 -0.95 -14.05
N THR A 123 4.85 -2.17 -13.53
CA THR A 123 3.74 -3.12 -13.34
C THR A 123 3.44 -3.38 -11.87
N LYS A 124 4.41 -3.15 -11.00
CA LYS A 124 4.30 -3.31 -9.55
C LYS A 124 4.94 -2.12 -8.85
N LEU A 125 4.16 -1.47 -8.01
CA LEU A 125 4.59 -0.35 -7.20
C LEU A 125 4.22 -0.62 -5.75
N GLU A 126 5.20 -0.52 -4.86
CA GLU A 126 5.03 -0.55 -3.42
C GLU A 126 5.59 0.74 -2.81
N ILE A 127 4.73 1.50 -2.14
CA ILE A 127 5.11 2.71 -1.41
C ILE A 127 4.74 2.50 0.04
N ASP A 128 5.71 2.63 0.93
CA ASP A 128 5.52 2.60 2.37
C ASP A 128 6.05 3.89 2.99
N PHE A 129 5.14 4.68 3.54
CA PHE A 129 5.44 5.91 4.26
C PHE A 129 5.13 5.71 5.75
N HIS A 130 6.17 5.58 6.57
CA HIS A 130 6.05 5.31 8.00
C HIS A 130 6.43 6.55 8.81
N GLN A 131 5.52 7.00 9.68
CA GLN A 131 5.71 8.17 10.56
C GLN A 131 5.85 9.51 9.83
N GLU A 132 5.32 9.60 8.61
CA GLU A 132 5.15 10.88 7.93
C GLU A 132 3.87 11.58 8.40
N LYS A 133 3.92 12.91 8.50
CA LYS A 133 2.72 13.75 8.60
C LYS A 133 2.03 13.92 7.24
N LEU A 134 1.72 12.81 6.57
CA LEU A 134 0.93 12.84 5.34
C LEU A 134 -0.54 13.01 5.65
N GLU A 135 -1.18 13.95 4.97
CA GLU A 135 -2.61 14.23 5.06
C GLU A 135 -3.32 13.78 3.76
N ASP A 136 -4.66 13.92 3.72
CA ASP A 136 -5.46 13.61 2.54
C ASP A 136 -5.00 14.34 1.27
N ALA A 137 -4.49 15.57 1.41
CA ALA A 137 -3.97 16.35 0.30
C ALA A 137 -2.74 15.69 -0.35
N ASP A 138 -1.85 15.11 0.44
CA ASP A 138 -0.65 14.42 -0.06
C ASP A 138 -1.01 13.13 -0.79
N ALA A 139 -1.99 12.38 -0.27
CA ALA A 139 -2.53 11.20 -0.93
C ALA A 139 -3.14 11.55 -2.30
N LYS A 140 -3.84 12.69 -2.40
CA LYS A 140 -4.36 13.20 -3.68
C LYS A 140 -3.25 13.53 -4.67
N TYR A 141 -2.17 14.19 -4.23
CA TYR A 141 -1.02 14.47 -5.09
C TYR A 141 -0.31 13.20 -5.54
N LEU A 142 -0.14 12.22 -4.64
CA LEU A 142 0.36 10.90 -5.01
C LEU A 142 -0.57 10.25 -6.04
N GLY A 143 -1.89 10.40 -5.91
CA GLY A 143 -2.86 10.00 -6.92
C GLY A 143 -2.58 10.62 -8.29
N VAL A 144 -2.37 11.93 -8.37
CA VAL A 144 -1.99 12.60 -9.63
C VAL A 144 -0.73 11.95 -10.23
N CYS A 145 0.28 11.65 -9.41
CA CYS A 145 1.49 10.98 -9.86
C CYS A 145 1.23 9.56 -10.40
N LEU A 146 0.38 8.79 -9.72
CA LEU A 146 -0.01 7.43 -10.11
C LEU A 146 -0.79 7.40 -11.43
N SER A 147 -1.44 8.50 -11.82
CA SER A 147 -2.19 8.58 -13.08
C SER A 147 -1.31 8.27 -14.31
N ASN A 148 0.00 8.53 -14.20
CA ASN A 148 1.01 8.25 -15.22
C ASN A 148 1.46 6.78 -15.29
N CYS A 149 1.15 5.98 -14.28
CA CYS A 149 1.59 4.59 -14.15
C CYS A 149 0.63 3.60 -14.83
N VAL A 150 0.30 3.84 -16.11
CA VAL A 150 -0.80 3.18 -16.85
C VAL A 150 -0.70 1.65 -17.00
N ASN A 151 0.46 1.07 -16.73
CA ASN A 151 0.73 -0.36 -16.83
C ASN A 151 0.69 -1.10 -15.48
N LEU A 152 0.31 -0.42 -14.39
CA LEU A 152 0.23 -1.05 -13.07
C LEU A 152 -0.75 -2.22 -13.06
N THR A 153 -0.26 -3.33 -12.52
CA THR A 153 -1.02 -4.54 -12.23
C THR A 153 -1.16 -4.76 -10.72
N THR A 154 -0.20 -4.24 -9.95
CA THR A 154 -0.16 -4.33 -8.49
C THR A 154 0.24 -2.99 -7.91
N PHE A 155 -0.58 -2.45 -7.02
CA PHE A 155 -0.28 -1.27 -6.23
C PHE A 155 -0.40 -1.62 -4.75
N ILE A 156 0.67 -1.38 -4.00
CA ILE A 156 0.72 -1.54 -2.55
C ILE A 156 1.04 -0.18 -1.97
N PHE A 157 0.17 0.32 -1.11
CA PHE A 157 0.35 1.55 -0.37
C PHE A 157 0.20 1.26 1.11
N GLN A 158 1.25 1.55 1.86
CA GLN A 158 1.24 1.48 3.31
C GLN A 158 1.53 2.88 3.84
N SER A 159 0.69 3.35 4.75
CA SER A 159 0.95 4.58 5.46
C SER A 159 0.63 4.39 6.93
N LYS A 160 1.67 4.05 7.68
CA LYS A 160 1.56 3.88 9.12
C LYS A 160 1.87 5.20 9.78
N TYR A 161 1.00 5.58 10.71
CA TYR A 161 1.14 6.78 11.52
C TYR A 161 1.01 8.08 10.71
N SER A 162 0.16 8.05 9.67
CA SER A 162 -0.19 9.21 8.83
C SER A 162 -1.62 9.69 9.07
N GLU A 163 -1.86 10.97 8.80
CA GLU A 163 -3.18 11.61 8.86
C GLU A 163 -4.04 11.38 7.60
N ILE A 164 -3.60 10.58 6.62
CA ILE A 164 -4.38 10.21 5.41
C ILE A 164 -5.70 9.55 5.82
N GLY A 165 -6.80 10.27 5.71
CA GLY A 165 -8.15 9.78 5.92
C GLY A 165 -8.67 8.96 4.74
N TYR A 166 -9.96 8.65 4.83
CA TYR A 166 -10.65 7.90 3.79
C TYR A 166 -10.78 8.65 2.47
N LYS A 167 -10.80 9.98 2.52
CA LYS A 167 -10.81 10.82 1.34
C LYS A 167 -9.51 10.67 0.57
N GLY A 168 -8.35 10.67 1.23
CA GLY A 168 -7.06 10.42 0.59
C GLY A 168 -6.98 9.01 -0.02
N ILE A 169 -7.50 7.99 0.67
CA ILE A 169 -7.62 6.62 0.11
C ILE A 169 -8.51 6.61 -1.14
N SER A 170 -9.63 7.33 -1.11
CA SER A 170 -10.53 7.50 -2.26
C SER A 170 -9.83 8.16 -3.44
N ASP A 171 -9.13 9.26 -3.19
CA ASP A 171 -8.38 9.99 -4.21
C ASP A 171 -7.29 9.12 -4.84
N LEU A 172 -6.59 8.30 -4.03
CA LEU A 172 -5.66 7.27 -4.54
C LEU A 172 -6.36 6.24 -5.42
N CYS A 173 -7.51 5.71 -4.99
CA CYS A 173 -8.27 4.75 -5.78
C CYS A 173 -8.76 5.35 -7.11
N GLN A 174 -9.27 6.58 -7.07
CA GLN A 174 -9.76 7.30 -8.25
C GLN A 174 -8.64 7.56 -9.26
N ALA A 175 -7.44 7.90 -8.79
CA ALA A 175 -6.26 8.06 -9.62
C ALA A 175 -5.84 6.75 -10.33
N LEU A 176 -5.98 5.62 -9.64
CA LEU A 176 -5.62 4.31 -10.19
C LEU A 176 -6.50 3.90 -11.38
N ILE A 177 -7.62 4.57 -11.66
CA ILE A 177 -8.48 4.31 -12.84
C ILE A 177 -7.69 4.39 -14.17
N THR A 178 -6.59 5.14 -14.24
CA THR A 178 -5.79 5.22 -15.47
C THR A 178 -5.07 3.90 -15.83
N SER A 179 -4.87 3.01 -14.84
CA SER A 179 -4.13 1.76 -15.00
C SER A 179 -5.01 0.62 -15.50
N ALA A 180 -5.09 0.41 -16.82
CA ALA A 180 -6.08 -0.50 -17.43
C ALA A 180 -5.99 -1.97 -16.95
N ASN A 181 -4.85 -2.40 -16.41
CA ASN A 181 -4.57 -3.80 -16.07
C ASN A 181 -4.44 -4.05 -14.57
N LEU A 182 -4.92 -3.14 -13.71
CA LEU A 182 -4.81 -3.28 -12.27
C LEU A 182 -5.57 -4.51 -11.76
N GLN A 183 -4.87 -5.36 -11.02
CA GLN A 183 -5.39 -6.63 -10.50
C GLN A 183 -5.30 -6.70 -8.99
N ASN A 184 -4.31 -6.06 -8.37
CA ASN A 184 -4.13 -6.09 -6.93
C ASN A 184 -3.97 -4.67 -6.40
N ILE A 185 -4.83 -4.28 -5.47
CA ILE A 185 -4.65 -3.09 -4.65
C ILE A 185 -4.54 -3.55 -3.21
N PHE A 186 -3.45 -3.17 -2.56
CA PHE A 186 -3.32 -3.28 -1.11
C PHE A 186 -3.12 -1.89 -0.53
N ILE A 187 -4.05 -1.44 0.31
CA ILE A 187 -3.94 -0.18 1.04
C ILE A 187 -4.02 -0.50 2.52
N GLU A 188 -2.97 -0.18 3.28
CA GLU A 188 -2.94 -0.35 4.73
C GLU A 188 -2.65 0.98 5.42
N LYS A 189 -3.58 1.41 6.27
CA LYS A 189 -3.39 2.53 7.19
C LYS A 189 -3.31 1.99 8.61
N ASN A 190 -2.30 2.41 9.36
CA ASN A 190 -2.25 2.22 10.81
C ASN A 190 -2.12 3.59 11.49
N LEU A 191 -2.74 3.82 12.64
CA LEU A 191 -2.60 5.07 13.40
C LEU A 191 -1.89 4.82 14.72
N ASN A 192 -1.34 5.89 15.29
CA ASN A 192 -0.84 5.87 16.66
C ASN A 192 -2.03 5.88 17.63
N HIS A 193 -1.90 5.22 18.78
CA HIS A 193 -2.90 5.22 19.86
C HIS A 193 -3.19 6.61 20.48
N GLN A 194 -2.61 7.70 19.96
CA GLN A 194 -2.66 9.04 20.57
C GLN A 194 -3.35 10.11 19.71
N GLU A 195 -3.77 9.80 18.48
CA GLU A 195 -4.48 10.77 17.65
C GLU A 195 -5.98 10.81 17.96
N LYS A 196 -6.50 12.02 18.14
CA LYS A 196 -7.94 12.24 18.29
C LYS A 196 -8.64 11.96 16.97
N VAL A 197 -9.61 11.07 17.05
CA VAL A 197 -10.50 10.67 15.98
C VAL A 197 -11.33 11.88 15.55
N TYR A 198 -11.07 12.41 14.35
CA TYR A 198 -12.01 13.31 13.70
C TYR A 198 -13.12 12.46 13.08
N GLU A 199 -14.32 12.50 13.66
CA GLU A 199 -15.55 12.01 13.01
C GLU A 199 -15.83 12.89 11.78
N HIS A 200 -15.08 12.71 10.70
CA HIS A 200 -15.54 13.15 9.40
C HIS A 200 -16.63 12.18 8.97
N GLN A 201 -17.80 12.71 8.63
CA GLN A 201 -18.83 11.94 7.94
C GLN A 201 -18.18 11.36 6.68
N LEU A 202 -18.21 10.04 6.53
CA LEU A 202 -17.92 9.42 5.23
C LEU A 202 -19.09 9.77 4.31
N ASP A 203 -19.06 10.96 3.72
CA ASP A 203 -19.80 11.15 2.47
C ASP A 203 -19.25 10.10 1.48
N GLN A 204 -20.15 9.47 0.70
CA GLN A 204 -19.88 8.31 -0.18
C GLN A 204 -18.42 8.22 -0.63
N LEU A 205 -17.73 7.15 -0.26
CA LEU A 205 -16.28 7.06 -0.35
C LEU A 205 -15.74 7.12 -1.77
N GLY A 206 -16.56 7.00 -2.82
CA GLY A 206 -16.11 7.03 -4.22
C GLY A 206 -15.18 5.86 -4.61
N ILE A 207 -14.76 5.03 -3.65
CA ILE A 207 -13.89 3.87 -3.88
C ILE A 207 -14.53 2.97 -4.93
N CYS A 208 -15.83 2.68 -4.83
CA CYS A 208 -16.45 1.76 -5.77
C CYS A 208 -16.60 2.26 -7.19
N SER A 209 -16.81 3.56 -7.43
CA SER A 209 -16.75 4.09 -8.80
C SER A 209 -15.38 3.81 -9.43
N ALA A 210 -14.30 3.93 -8.67
CA ALA A 210 -12.96 3.66 -9.17
C ALA A 210 -12.69 2.17 -9.43
N LEU A 211 -13.16 1.30 -8.54
CA LEU A 211 -12.88 -0.14 -8.63
C LEU A 211 -13.76 -0.85 -9.68
N THR A 212 -14.89 -0.27 -10.10
CA THR A 212 -15.76 -0.86 -11.14
C THR A 212 -15.05 -1.11 -12.46
N LYS A 213 -13.91 -0.46 -12.74
CA LYS A 213 -13.15 -0.70 -13.98
C LYS A 213 -12.45 -2.07 -14.03
N TYR A 214 -12.27 -2.74 -12.89
CA TYR A 214 -11.35 -3.87 -12.76
C TYR A 214 -12.06 -5.20 -12.47
N PRO A 215 -12.46 -5.99 -13.49
CA PRO A 215 -13.30 -7.19 -13.35
C PRO A 215 -12.68 -8.36 -12.58
N LYS A 216 -11.38 -8.28 -12.25
CA LYS A 216 -10.63 -9.32 -11.53
C LYS A 216 -9.82 -8.73 -10.37
N LEU A 217 -10.27 -7.59 -9.84
CA LEU A 217 -9.56 -6.92 -8.78
C LEU A 217 -9.60 -7.74 -7.49
N GLN A 218 -8.43 -7.91 -6.92
CA GLN A 218 -8.23 -8.30 -5.53
C GLN A 218 -7.94 -7.02 -4.75
N LEU A 219 -8.86 -6.69 -3.85
CA LEU A 219 -8.71 -5.55 -2.97
C LEU A 219 -8.37 -6.04 -1.57
N LYS A 220 -7.27 -5.54 -1.02
CA LYS A 220 -6.91 -5.72 0.38
C LYS A 220 -6.89 -4.36 1.07
N LEU A 221 -7.65 -4.22 2.14
CA LEU A 221 -7.75 -2.98 2.92
C LEU A 221 -7.39 -3.24 4.39
N GLY A 222 -6.46 -2.46 4.92
CA GLY A 222 -6.25 -2.29 6.34
C GLY A 222 -7.23 -1.27 6.91
N ILE A 223 -8.01 -1.69 7.91
CA ILE A 223 -9.08 -0.94 8.54
C ILE A 223 -8.69 -0.69 10.00
N ASN A 224 -8.66 0.57 10.40
CA ASN A 224 -8.53 0.97 11.79
C ASN A 224 -9.90 1.45 12.33
N ILE A 225 -10.57 0.62 13.14
CA ILE A 225 -11.96 0.87 13.57
C ILE A 225 -12.09 2.02 14.55
N GLU A 226 -11.10 2.22 15.43
CA GLU A 226 -11.13 3.32 16.40
C GLU A 226 -11.28 4.67 15.70
N VAL A 227 -10.79 4.80 14.46
CA VAL A 227 -10.85 6.01 13.64
C VAL A 227 -12.15 6.13 12.86
N ILE A 228 -12.65 5.00 12.40
CA ILE A 228 -13.82 4.95 11.52
C ILE A 228 -15.07 5.21 12.36
N GLY A 229 -15.20 4.49 13.48
CA GLY A 229 -16.48 4.37 14.19
C GLY A 229 -17.47 3.46 13.47
N THR A 230 -18.46 2.94 14.19
CA THR A 230 -19.39 1.90 13.70
C THR A 230 -20.14 2.31 12.43
N LYS A 231 -20.62 3.55 12.36
CA LYS A 231 -21.42 4.05 11.22
C LYS A 231 -20.62 4.07 9.94
N ASN A 232 -19.41 4.58 10.02
CA ASN A 232 -18.51 4.72 8.88
C ASN A 232 -18.02 3.34 8.37
N LEU A 233 -17.92 2.32 9.23
CA LEU A 233 -17.57 0.96 8.80
C LEU A 233 -18.74 0.30 8.03
N LEU A 234 -19.97 0.56 8.45
CA LEU A 234 -21.17 0.15 7.72
C LEU A 234 -21.23 0.82 6.35
N ASP A 235 -20.91 2.11 6.27
CA ASP A 235 -20.88 2.87 5.01
C ASP A 235 -19.80 2.33 4.06
N LEU A 236 -18.58 2.06 4.56
CA LEU A 236 -17.54 1.36 3.81
C LEU A 236 -18.02 0.00 3.29
N GLY A 237 -18.70 -0.78 4.12
CA GLY A 237 -19.28 -2.06 3.71
C GLY A 237 -20.33 -1.91 2.61
N ASN A 238 -21.19 -0.89 2.69
CA ASN A 238 -22.23 -0.64 1.69
C ASN A 238 -21.62 -0.19 0.38
N ASP A 239 -20.60 0.67 0.45
CA ASP A 239 -19.85 1.10 -0.73
C ASP A 239 -19.21 -0.14 -1.37
N LEU A 240 -18.36 -0.89 -0.66
CA LEU A 240 -17.70 -2.11 -1.16
C LEU A 240 -18.68 -3.12 -1.76
N ALA A 241 -19.89 -3.25 -1.21
CA ALA A 241 -20.91 -4.13 -1.76
C ALA A 241 -21.42 -3.71 -3.15
N GLN A 242 -21.36 -2.42 -3.49
CA GLN A 242 -21.74 -1.88 -4.80
C GLN A 242 -20.63 -2.02 -5.86
N CYS A 243 -19.42 -2.42 -5.47
CA CYS A 243 -18.34 -2.67 -6.41
C CYS A 243 -18.66 -3.91 -7.28
N SER A 244 -19.30 -3.72 -8.43
CA SER A 244 -19.82 -4.79 -9.32
C SER A 244 -18.78 -5.77 -9.86
N ASN A 245 -17.50 -5.44 -9.76
CA ASN A 245 -16.38 -6.19 -10.30
C ASN A 245 -15.37 -6.68 -9.24
N LEU A 246 -15.63 -6.39 -7.97
CA LEU A 246 -14.77 -6.80 -6.86
C LEU A 246 -15.01 -8.27 -6.51
N GLN A 247 -14.11 -9.15 -6.94
CA GLN A 247 -14.26 -10.61 -6.72
C GLN A 247 -13.64 -11.10 -5.42
N THR A 248 -12.49 -10.52 -5.04
CA THR A 248 -11.77 -10.89 -3.81
C THR A 248 -11.58 -9.64 -2.96
N LEU A 249 -12.11 -9.69 -1.74
CA LEU A 249 -11.95 -8.65 -0.73
C LEU A 249 -11.25 -9.24 0.48
N GLU A 250 -10.14 -8.64 0.89
CA GLU A 250 -9.45 -8.94 2.15
C GLU A 250 -9.50 -7.72 3.06
N LEU A 251 -10.10 -7.86 4.25
CA LEU A 251 -10.13 -6.83 5.27
C LEU A 251 -9.25 -7.24 6.45
N LEU A 252 -8.29 -6.38 6.76
CA LEU A 252 -7.45 -6.50 7.95
C LEU A 252 -7.92 -5.49 8.99
N PHE A 253 -8.16 -5.92 10.22
CA PHE A 253 -8.53 -5.00 11.29
C PHE A 253 -7.34 -4.77 12.22
N MET A 254 -7.00 -3.49 12.42
CA MET A 254 -5.82 -3.09 13.22
C MET A 254 -6.13 -2.98 14.72
N ASN A 255 -7.38 -2.72 15.06
CA ASN A 255 -7.85 -2.47 16.43
C ASN A 255 -9.07 -3.33 16.76
N GLU A 256 -9.40 -3.39 18.05
CA GLU A 256 -10.55 -4.15 18.55
C GLU A 256 -11.84 -3.73 17.84
N ILE A 257 -12.62 -4.74 17.46
CA ILE A 257 -13.92 -4.56 16.80
C ILE A 257 -15.00 -5.03 17.75
N ASP A 258 -15.93 -4.14 18.07
CA ASP A 258 -17.13 -4.54 18.80
C ASP A 258 -18.08 -5.38 17.92
N ALA A 259 -19.01 -6.07 18.57
CA ALA A 259 -19.97 -6.94 17.89
C ALA A 259 -20.87 -6.19 16.91
N GLN A 260 -21.24 -4.95 17.21
CA GLN A 260 -22.17 -4.17 16.39
C GLN A 260 -21.48 -3.73 15.08
N CYS A 261 -20.21 -3.32 15.16
CA CYS A 261 -19.37 -2.95 14.02
C CYS A 261 -19.23 -4.11 13.03
N ILE A 262 -18.81 -5.29 13.50
CA ILE A 262 -18.58 -6.42 12.61
C ILE A 262 -19.88 -6.95 12.01
N LEU A 263 -20.98 -7.00 12.77
CA LEU A 263 -22.29 -7.39 12.25
C LEU A 263 -22.81 -6.39 11.20
N GLY A 264 -22.65 -5.10 11.43
CA GLY A 264 -23.00 -4.06 10.45
C GLY A 264 -22.23 -4.21 9.14
N LEU A 265 -20.92 -4.43 9.22
CA LEU A 265 -20.08 -4.71 8.05
C LEU A 265 -20.54 -5.97 7.31
N GLY A 266 -20.82 -7.06 8.04
CA GLY A 266 -21.35 -8.29 7.45
C GLY A 266 -22.67 -8.08 6.72
N TYR A 267 -23.61 -7.35 7.34
CA TYR A 267 -24.90 -7.04 6.73
C TYR A 267 -24.77 -6.19 5.46
N ALA A 268 -23.83 -5.25 5.44
CA ALA A 268 -23.58 -4.45 4.27
C ALA A 268 -22.95 -5.27 3.13
N LEU A 269 -21.90 -6.03 3.43
CA LEU A 269 -21.25 -6.91 2.45
C LEU A 269 -22.21 -7.99 1.92
N ALA A 270 -23.24 -8.39 2.69
CA ALA A 270 -24.33 -9.31 2.29
C ALA A 270 -25.09 -8.88 1.04
N LYS A 271 -25.02 -7.60 0.71
CA LYS A 271 -25.67 -7.04 -0.47
C LYS A 271 -24.81 -7.19 -1.73
N SER A 272 -23.55 -7.57 -1.62
CA SER A 272 -22.66 -7.72 -2.77
C SER A 272 -23.07 -8.91 -3.63
N GLN A 273 -23.12 -8.69 -4.95
CA GLN A 273 -23.37 -9.74 -5.93
C GLN A 273 -22.09 -10.22 -6.64
N SER A 274 -20.96 -9.56 -6.38
CA SER A 274 -19.69 -9.73 -7.10
C SER A 274 -18.61 -10.38 -6.26
N ILE A 275 -18.58 -10.11 -4.95
CA ILE A 275 -17.59 -10.69 -4.04
C ILE A 275 -17.82 -12.19 -3.98
N SER A 276 -16.78 -12.95 -4.32
CA SER A 276 -16.77 -14.41 -4.36
C SER A 276 -15.81 -15.01 -3.33
N ILE A 277 -14.83 -14.22 -2.88
CA ILE A 277 -13.89 -14.57 -1.82
C ILE A 277 -13.83 -13.39 -0.86
N LEU A 278 -14.27 -13.61 0.38
CA LEU A 278 -14.13 -12.65 1.47
C LEU A 278 -13.11 -13.20 2.47
N LYS A 279 -11.99 -12.49 2.63
CA LYS A 279 -10.96 -12.82 3.62
C LYS A 279 -11.02 -11.83 4.77
N LEU A 280 -11.17 -12.31 5.99
CA LEU A 280 -11.23 -11.46 7.17
C LEU A 280 -10.18 -11.87 8.19
N ASP A 281 -9.46 -10.88 8.70
CA ASP A 281 -8.56 -11.05 9.83
C ASP A 281 -9.28 -10.73 11.13
N LEU A 282 -9.81 -11.75 11.79
CA LEU A 282 -10.67 -11.58 12.95
C LEU A 282 -9.89 -11.53 14.28
N ARG A 283 -8.56 -11.42 14.26
CA ARG A 283 -7.70 -11.43 15.47
C ARG A 283 -8.12 -10.42 16.54
N GLN A 284 -8.67 -9.29 16.11
CA GLN A 284 -9.10 -8.18 16.97
C GLN A 284 -10.56 -8.28 17.43
N ILE A 285 -11.19 -9.46 17.31
CA ILE A 285 -12.58 -9.67 17.70
C ILE A 285 -12.64 -10.74 18.79
N GLN A 286 -13.43 -10.50 19.83
CA GLN A 286 -13.71 -11.52 20.83
C GLN A 286 -14.33 -12.77 20.17
N LEU A 287 -13.83 -13.96 20.56
CA LEU A 287 -14.20 -15.25 19.97
C LEU A 287 -15.71 -15.49 19.88
N ILE A 288 -16.47 -15.09 20.90
CA ILE A 288 -17.92 -15.28 20.91
C ILE A 288 -18.61 -14.54 19.76
N TYR A 289 -18.16 -13.33 19.44
CA TYR A 289 -18.69 -12.56 18.32
C TYR A 289 -18.24 -13.10 16.98
N VAL A 290 -17.04 -13.68 16.90
CA VAL A 290 -16.57 -14.35 15.69
C VAL A 290 -17.44 -15.53 15.33
N ILE A 291 -17.85 -16.35 16.30
CA ILE A 291 -18.75 -17.49 16.05
C ILE A 291 -20.10 -16.99 15.50
N PHE A 292 -20.70 -15.99 16.15
CA PHE A 292 -21.97 -15.42 15.68
C PHE A 292 -21.84 -14.77 14.31
N PHE A 293 -20.74 -14.07 14.07
CA PHE A 293 -20.48 -13.40 12.81
C PHE A 293 -20.24 -14.40 11.67
N ILE A 294 -19.45 -15.45 11.88
CA ILE A 294 -19.27 -16.53 10.89
C ILE A 294 -20.61 -17.20 10.59
N HIS A 295 -21.40 -17.51 11.62
CA HIS A 295 -22.71 -18.12 11.42
C HIS A 295 -23.65 -17.19 10.65
N PHE A 296 -23.64 -15.89 10.99
CA PHE A 296 -24.35 -14.86 10.24
C PHE A 296 -23.92 -14.86 8.78
N LEU A 297 -22.62 -14.69 8.48
CA LEU A 297 -22.14 -14.71 7.09
C LEU A 297 -22.54 -16.04 6.38
N ALA A 298 -22.32 -17.19 7.01
CA ALA A 298 -22.64 -18.50 6.42
C ALA A 298 -24.12 -18.64 6.02
N ASN A 299 -25.04 -17.95 6.72
CA ASN A 299 -26.48 -17.98 6.41
C ASN A 299 -26.90 -16.99 5.33
N PHE A 300 -26.08 -15.99 5.00
CA PHE A 300 -26.44 -14.89 4.10
C PHE A 300 -25.68 -14.87 2.77
N PHE A 301 -24.67 -15.72 2.54
CA PHE A 301 -23.75 -15.57 1.39
C PHE A 301 -23.75 -16.68 0.33
N GLN A 302 -23.43 -16.25 -0.90
CA GLN A 302 -23.07 -17.07 -2.06
C GLN A 302 -21.54 -17.15 -2.30
N PHE A 303 -20.72 -16.72 -1.34
CA PHE A 303 -19.27 -16.62 -1.51
C PHE A 303 -18.45 -17.44 -0.51
N GLN A 304 -17.19 -17.73 -0.86
CA GLN A 304 -16.24 -18.42 -0.02
C GLN A 304 -15.69 -17.48 1.07
N LEU A 305 -15.92 -17.84 2.34
CA LEU A 305 -15.36 -17.14 3.49
C LEU A 305 -14.02 -17.78 3.89
N GLU A 306 -12.94 -16.99 3.91
CA GLU A 306 -11.63 -17.40 4.42
C GLU A 306 -11.29 -16.59 5.67
N ILE A 307 -11.00 -17.29 6.78
CA ILE A 307 -10.61 -16.64 8.03
C ILE A 307 -9.10 -16.78 8.17
N LYS A 308 -8.40 -15.65 8.25
CA LYS A 308 -6.96 -15.64 8.51
C LYS A 308 -6.69 -15.46 10.01
N HIS A 309 -5.68 -16.18 10.50
CA HIS A 309 -5.06 -16.01 11.82
C HIS A 309 -5.97 -16.12 13.05
N TYR A 310 -6.87 -17.10 13.11
CA TYR A 310 -7.54 -17.46 14.38
C TYR A 310 -6.77 -18.59 15.09
N TYR A 311 -6.04 -18.25 16.16
CA TYR A 311 -5.41 -19.27 17.02
C TYR A 311 -6.44 -19.77 18.04
N PHE A 312 -6.70 -21.08 18.05
CA PHE A 312 -7.44 -21.73 19.14
C PHE A 312 -6.58 -21.69 20.42
N CYS A 313 -6.78 -20.70 21.27
CA CYS A 313 -6.37 -20.79 22.68
C CYS A 313 -7.53 -21.39 23.47
N LEU A 314 -7.58 -22.73 23.54
CA LEU A 314 -8.34 -23.42 24.58
C LEU A 314 -7.58 -23.21 25.90
N LYS A 315 -8.15 -22.45 26.83
CA LYS A 315 -7.87 -22.59 28.26
C LYS A 315 -9.11 -23.14 28.92
#